data_AF-A0AAJ1ZUY6-F1
#
_entry.id   AF-A0AAJ1ZUY6-F1
#
_cell.length_a   1.000
_cell.length_b   1.000
_cell.length_c   1.000
_cell.angle_alpha   90.00
_cell.angle_beta   90.00
_cell.angle_gamma   90.00
#
_symmetry.space_group_name_H-M   'P 1'
#
loop_
_entity.id
_entity.type
_entity.pdbx_description
1 polymer ?
#
loop_
_entity_poly.entity_id
_entity_poly.type
_entity_poly.pdbx_seq_one_letter_code
_entity_poly.pdbx_strand_id
1 'polypeptide(L)'
;MGSILEMLIVLIGAALLTVQGIKEDISAKRQNLLQIEGQNIASINSALGSYITNNYASLIPAGFSQTTSTAIAAPTLAQLSAQANNKVSFKDGPFWGRTYQIALSIVPDNCSTAAGNCHIASQIYPSLPLISMKDKTADIAGAGVLTAAGGAQFGYSTNRTPATITGIHGQWTVPNPVGSKPGMVLAINGFGADGNSPYYRRDGALPLTGTMNANNQDMQNVGNVTLGANKVMKLQAGNSLQIDNGAMYYGDSVNAAVRTKGALYVQNYQGTGAAPINVGDVNSSGTVNANVVNTNVANINAAAGNCGWNGVTIRNNLMYVCNKWGNWVGVSTLVTNHSSDAHYSGWKNEWGVTPPACGPGGTAWYRITPQTVSTDYSNNHNPPIGGASFTMGWNGSQWVLQINDVLADGANTRIPDQLNLTAEIDVGCSYSNQ
;
A
#
# COMPACT_ATOMS: atom_id res chain seq x y z
N MET A 1 -57.49 63.21 21.56
CA MET A 1 -56.49 64.25 21.28
C MET A 1 -55.27 63.87 22.09
N GLY A 2 -54.19 63.42 21.44
CA GLY A 2 -52.96 63.07 22.16
C GLY A 2 -52.41 64.30 22.86
N SER A 3 -51.96 64.15 24.10
CA SER A 3 -51.34 65.24 24.87
C SER A 3 -50.13 65.78 24.11
N ILE A 4 -49.85 67.08 24.20
CA ILE A 4 -48.61 67.69 23.65
C ILE A 4 -47.37 66.89 24.08
N LEU A 5 -47.40 66.27 25.26
CA LEU A 5 -46.33 65.42 25.78
C LEU A 5 -46.12 64.14 24.94
N GLU A 6 -47.19 63.48 24.51
CA GLU A 6 -47.09 62.25 23.68
C GLU A 6 -46.58 62.58 22.27
N MET A 7 -47.00 63.71 21.70
CA MET A 7 -46.51 64.16 20.39
C MET A 7 -45.00 64.47 20.44
N LEU A 8 -44.52 65.04 21.55
CA LEU A 8 -43.10 65.36 21.76
C LEU A 8 -42.23 64.10 21.93
N ILE A 9 -42.71 63.09 22.65
CA ILE A 9 -42.02 61.80 22.82
C ILE A 9 -41.94 61.05 21.48
N VAL A 10 -43.01 61.04 20.69
CA VAL A 10 -43.03 60.39 19.36
C VAL A 10 -42.07 61.07 18.39
N LEU A 11 -42.00 62.41 18.39
CA LEU A 11 -41.07 63.17 17.56
C LEU A 11 -39.60 62.91 17.92
N ILE A 12 -39.28 62.85 19.21
CA ILE A 12 -37.91 62.54 19.67
C ILE A 12 -37.55 61.08 19.35
N GLY A 13 -38.48 60.15 19.54
CA GLY A 13 -38.29 58.74 19.20
C GLY A 13 -38.04 58.53 17.70
N ALA A 14 -38.84 59.17 16.83
CA ALA A 14 -38.67 59.11 15.38
C ALA A 14 -37.37 59.77 14.92
N ALA A 15 -36.98 60.91 15.50
CA ALA A 15 -35.71 61.58 15.21
C ALA A 15 -34.49 60.71 15.62
N LEU A 16 -34.55 60.04 16.77
CA LEU A 16 -33.47 59.15 17.21
C LEU A 16 -33.34 57.90 16.33
N LEU A 17 -34.46 57.29 15.94
CA LEU A 17 -34.48 56.12 15.06
C LEU A 17 -34.02 56.46 13.64
N THR A 18 -34.42 57.61 13.10
CA THR A 18 -33.93 58.08 11.78
C THR A 18 -32.44 58.39 11.81
N VAL A 19 -31.92 59.01 12.88
CA VAL A 19 -30.48 59.25 13.06
C VAL A 19 -29.71 57.93 13.20
N GLN A 20 -30.25 56.93 13.88
CA GLN A 20 -29.65 55.60 13.97
C GLN A 20 -29.63 54.91 12.59
N GLY A 21 -30.75 54.91 11.85
CA GLY A 21 -30.82 54.33 10.51
C GLY A 21 -29.85 54.99 9.51
N ILE A 22 -29.71 56.32 9.55
CA ILE A 22 -28.73 57.03 8.71
C ILE A 22 -27.29 56.64 9.07
N LYS A 23 -26.98 56.48 10.36
CA LYS A 23 -25.64 56.06 10.81
C LYS A 23 -25.30 54.64 10.35
N GLU A 24 -26.26 53.72 10.40
CA GLU A 24 -26.09 52.35 9.93
C GLU A 24 -25.91 52.29 8.40
N ASP A 25 -26.74 53.01 7.64
CA ASP A 25 -26.62 53.09 6.17
C ASP A 25 -25.28 53.69 5.74
N ILE A 26 -24.82 54.77 6.40
CA ILE A 26 -23.50 55.37 6.14
C ILE A 26 -22.36 54.37 6.46
N SER A 27 -22.47 53.61 7.56
CA SER A 27 -21.49 52.58 7.91
C SER A 27 -21.45 51.46 6.87
N ALA A 28 -22.61 50.99 6.40
CA ALA A 28 -22.72 49.94 5.40
C ALA A 28 -22.15 50.39 4.04
N LYS A 29 -22.49 51.60 3.58
CA LYS A 29 -21.90 52.19 2.37
C LYS A 29 -20.39 52.36 2.48
N ARG A 30 -19.89 52.77 3.64
CA ARG A 30 -18.46 52.90 3.89
C ARG A 30 -17.74 51.55 3.86
N GLN A 31 -18.31 50.51 4.48
CA GLN A 31 -17.76 49.16 4.40
C GLN A 31 -17.74 48.64 2.96
N ASN A 32 -18.79 48.89 2.19
CA ASN A 32 -18.85 48.53 0.77
C ASN A 32 -17.75 49.25 -0.03
N LEU A 33 -17.56 50.56 0.16
CA LEU A 33 -16.45 51.29 -0.47
C LEU A 33 -15.07 50.73 -0.10
N LEU A 34 -14.86 50.36 1.16
CA LEU A 34 -13.61 49.73 1.61
C LEU A 34 -13.40 48.35 0.96
N GLN A 35 -14.46 47.56 0.79
CA GLN A 35 -14.40 46.27 0.12
C GLN A 35 -14.08 46.43 -1.37
N ILE A 36 -14.77 47.35 -2.07
CA ILE A 36 -14.51 47.66 -3.49
C ILE A 36 -13.06 48.11 -3.68
N GLU A 37 -12.57 48.94 -2.77
CA GLU A 37 -11.19 49.42 -2.81
C GLU A 37 -10.18 48.29 -2.59
N GLY A 38 -10.45 47.36 -1.65
CA GLY A 38 -9.64 46.16 -1.47
C GLY A 38 -9.58 45.30 -2.73
N GLN A 39 -10.72 45.11 -3.41
CA GLN A 39 -10.79 44.42 -4.70
C GLN A 39 -10.05 45.18 -5.82
N ASN A 40 -10.12 46.52 -5.84
CA ASN A 40 -9.39 47.34 -6.80
C ASN A 40 -7.88 47.15 -6.66
N ILE A 41 -7.36 47.25 -5.43
CA ILE A 41 -5.93 47.02 -5.16
C ILE A 41 -5.56 45.56 -5.49
N ALA A 42 -6.45 44.59 -5.26
CA ALA A 42 -6.20 43.19 -5.59
C ALA A 42 -6.09 42.99 -7.11
N SER A 43 -6.93 43.67 -7.89
CA SER A 43 -6.82 43.68 -9.36
C SER A 43 -5.51 44.30 -9.84
N ILE A 44 -5.04 45.39 -9.21
CA ILE A 44 -3.75 45.99 -9.55
C ILE A 44 -2.60 45.04 -9.16
N ASN A 45 -2.66 44.42 -7.98
CA ASN A 45 -1.66 43.46 -7.51
C ASN A 45 -1.57 42.22 -8.44
N SER A 46 -2.71 41.75 -8.96
CA SER A 46 -2.77 40.69 -9.97
C SER A 46 -2.15 41.11 -11.30
N ALA A 47 -2.40 42.35 -11.74
CA ALA A 47 -1.77 42.89 -12.95
C ALA A 47 -0.26 43.06 -12.78
N LEU A 48 0.20 43.44 -11.58
CA LEU A 48 1.61 43.51 -11.23
C LEU A 48 2.30 42.15 -11.31
N GLY A 49 1.66 41.08 -10.83
CA GLY A 49 2.18 39.71 -10.99
C GLY A 49 2.28 39.28 -12.46
N SER A 50 1.30 39.66 -13.28
CA SER A 50 1.32 39.40 -14.73
C SER A 50 2.45 40.16 -15.43
N TYR A 51 2.65 41.43 -15.07
CA TYR A 51 3.76 42.25 -15.57
C TYR A 51 5.12 41.64 -15.23
N ILE A 52 5.33 41.26 -13.97
CA ILE A 52 6.57 40.63 -13.50
C ILE A 52 6.84 39.34 -14.29
N THR A 53 5.81 38.52 -14.49
CA THR A 53 5.90 37.27 -15.26
C THR A 53 6.28 37.54 -16.72
N ASN A 54 5.60 38.48 -17.39
CA ASN A 54 5.84 38.77 -18.81
C ASN A 54 7.19 39.43 -19.07
N ASN A 55 7.72 40.15 -18.09
CA ASN A 55 8.96 40.91 -18.20
C ASN A 55 10.09 40.29 -17.37
N TYR A 56 9.94 39.03 -16.91
CA TYR A 56 10.88 38.44 -15.95
C TYR A 56 12.33 38.44 -16.46
N ALA A 57 12.53 38.01 -17.71
CA ALA A 57 13.87 37.95 -18.33
C ALA A 57 14.52 39.32 -18.55
N SER A 58 13.73 40.40 -18.64
CA SER A 58 14.27 41.76 -18.73
C SER A 58 14.54 42.37 -17.35
N LEU A 59 13.74 42.00 -16.34
CA LEU A 59 13.90 42.44 -14.96
C LEU A 59 15.04 41.72 -14.22
N ILE A 60 15.29 40.44 -14.53
CA ILE A 60 16.43 39.65 -14.04
C ILE A 60 17.18 39.08 -15.26
N PRO A 61 18.17 39.80 -15.80
CA PRO A 61 18.95 39.34 -16.94
C PRO A 61 19.77 38.08 -16.64
N ALA A 62 20.10 37.31 -17.68
CA ALA A 62 20.98 36.16 -17.56
C ALA A 62 22.36 36.57 -16.98
N GLY A 63 22.82 35.84 -15.96
CA GLY A 63 24.07 36.13 -15.26
C GLY A 63 23.92 37.12 -14.09
N PHE A 64 22.70 37.56 -13.77
CA PHE A 64 22.47 38.44 -12.63
C PHE A 64 22.83 37.75 -11.31
N SER A 65 23.49 38.51 -10.42
CA SER A 65 23.84 38.10 -9.07
C SER A 65 23.86 39.35 -8.18
N GLN A 66 23.36 39.22 -6.95
CA GLN A 66 23.37 40.29 -5.95
C GLN A 66 23.75 39.75 -4.58
N THR A 67 24.40 40.56 -3.75
CA THR A 67 24.67 40.25 -2.33
C THR A 67 23.56 40.78 -1.43
N THR A 68 22.94 41.91 -1.81
CA THR A 68 21.84 42.55 -1.08
C THR A 68 20.67 42.81 -2.01
N SER A 69 19.46 42.74 -1.46
CA SER A 69 18.23 42.91 -2.19
C SER A 69 18.18 44.29 -2.85
N THR A 70 18.12 44.29 -4.18
CA THR A 70 18.22 45.51 -4.98
C THR A 70 16.84 45.95 -5.46
N ALA A 71 16.50 47.23 -5.22
CA ALA A 71 15.29 47.82 -5.78
C ALA A 71 15.41 47.97 -7.30
N ILE A 72 14.33 47.65 -8.02
CA ILE A 72 14.25 47.79 -9.47
C ILE A 72 13.13 48.76 -9.86
N ALA A 73 13.20 49.28 -11.09
CA ALA A 73 12.21 50.22 -11.58
C ALA A 73 10.80 49.61 -11.56
N ALA A 74 9.89 50.24 -10.83
CA ALA A 74 8.50 49.82 -10.76
C ALA A 74 7.73 50.26 -12.02
N PRO A 75 6.78 49.44 -12.52
CA PRO A 75 5.91 49.83 -13.62
C PRO A 75 4.91 50.91 -13.17
N THR A 76 4.45 51.72 -14.13
CA THR A 76 3.33 52.64 -13.92
C THR A 76 1.99 51.91 -13.96
N LEU A 77 0.96 52.48 -13.34
CA LEU A 77 -0.41 51.93 -13.42
C LEU A 77 -0.91 51.83 -14.87
N ALA A 78 -0.50 52.76 -15.74
CA ALA A 78 -0.81 52.71 -17.17
C ALA A 78 -0.14 51.52 -17.87
N GLN A 79 1.12 51.22 -17.55
CA GLN A 79 1.82 50.04 -18.05
C GLN A 79 1.15 48.75 -17.57
N LEU A 80 0.75 48.69 -16.29
CA LEU A 80 0.01 47.55 -15.75
C LEU A 80 -1.33 47.36 -16.46
N SER A 81 -2.10 48.44 -16.67
CA SER A 81 -3.39 48.39 -17.34
C SER A 81 -3.28 47.91 -18.79
N ALA A 82 -2.25 48.35 -19.51
CA ALA A 82 -1.99 47.93 -20.90
C ALA A 82 -1.62 46.44 -21.03
N GLN A 83 -0.96 45.87 -20.02
CA GLN A 83 -0.53 44.47 -20.01
C GLN A 83 -1.45 43.53 -19.23
N ALA A 84 -2.46 44.06 -18.54
CA ALA A 84 -3.43 43.25 -17.82
C ALA A 84 -4.33 42.50 -18.82
N ASN A 85 -4.54 41.21 -18.59
CA ASN A 85 -5.38 40.36 -19.45
C ASN A 85 -6.83 40.87 -19.61
N ASN A 86 -7.32 41.67 -18.66
CA ASN A 86 -8.66 42.25 -18.64
C ASN A 86 -8.72 43.69 -19.18
N LYS A 87 -7.59 44.33 -19.55
CA LYS A 87 -7.48 45.73 -20.01
C LYS A 87 -8.28 46.73 -19.16
N VAL A 88 -8.35 46.52 -17.85
CA VAL A 88 -9.09 47.39 -16.94
C VAL A 88 -8.28 48.67 -16.69
N SER A 89 -8.93 49.83 -16.80
CA SER A 89 -8.32 51.10 -16.40
C SER A 89 -8.27 51.19 -14.87
N PHE A 90 -7.07 51.36 -14.33
CA PHE A 90 -6.88 51.56 -12.89
C PHE A 90 -7.05 53.03 -12.51
N LYS A 91 -7.65 53.29 -11.35
CA LYS A 91 -7.64 54.64 -10.76
C LYS A 91 -6.24 54.97 -10.26
N ASP A 92 -5.88 56.25 -10.31
CA ASP A 92 -4.54 56.73 -9.91
C ASP A 92 -4.26 56.61 -8.40
N GLY A 93 -5.30 56.40 -7.59
CA GLY A 93 -5.17 56.24 -6.15
C GLY A 93 -6.47 55.81 -5.46
N PRO A 94 -6.40 55.62 -4.13
CA PRO A 94 -7.53 55.11 -3.37
C PRO A 94 -8.63 56.16 -3.19
N PHE A 95 -9.84 55.73 -2.83
CA PHE A 95 -10.98 56.65 -2.67
C PHE A 95 -10.77 57.73 -1.58
N TRP A 96 -9.84 57.55 -0.65
CA TRP A 96 -9.49 58.56 0.36
C TRP A 96 -8.40 59.56 -0.11
N GLY A 97 -8.01 59.51 -1.38
CA GLY A 97 -7.11 60.46 -2.04
C GLY A 97 -5.64 60.03 -2.11
N ARG A 98 -4.83 60.82 -2.83
CA ARG A 98 -3.42 60.58 -3.17
C ARG A 98 -3.21 59.47 -4.20
N THR A 99 -2.01 58.90 -4.27
CA THR A 99 -1.61 57.92 -5.29
C THR A 99 -1.26 56.57 -4.68
N TYR A 100 -1.38 55.51 -5.49
CA TYR A 100 -0.73 54.24 -5.19
C TYR A 100 0.77 54.33 -5.47
N GLN A 101 1.55 53.63 -4.64
CA GLN A 101 2.98 53.43 -4.80
C GLN A 101 3.22 51.95 -5.09
N ILE A 102 4.08 51.67 -6.07
CA ILE A 102 4.52 50.32 -6.41
C ILE A 102 6.02 50.27 -6.16
N ALA A 103 6.46 49.24 -5.45
CA ALA A 103 7.87 48.95 -5.24
C ALA A 103 8.18 47.53 -5.71
N LEU A 104 9.27 47.39 -6.44
CA LEU A 104 9.82 46.11 -6.89
C LEU A 104 11.24 45.97 -6.37
N SER A 105 11.60 44.76 -5.94
CA SER A 105 12.97 44.43 -5.54
C SER A 105 13.30 42.99 -5.87
N ILE A 106 14.55 42.76 -6.27
CA ILE A 106 15.07 41.41 -6.44
C ILE A 106 15.47 40.88 -5.05
N VAL A 107 15.04 39.67 -4.72
CA VAL A 107 15.19 38.99 -3.42
C VAL A 107 15.52 37.51 -3.64
N PRO A 108 16.06 36.77 -2.66
CA PRO A 108 16.61 37.27 -1.39
C PRO A 108 17.97 37.94 -1.60
N ASP A 109 18.57 38.38 -0.50
CA ASP A 109 20.02 38.63 -0.43
C ASP A 109 20.78 37.39 -0.91
N ASN A 110 21.95 37.59 -1.53
CA ASN A 110 22.77 36.50 -2.08
C ASN A 110 22.04 35.64 -3.13
N CYS A 111 21.21 36.25 -3.99
CA CYS A 111 20.60 35.54 -5.11
C CYS A 111 21.51 35.56 -6.36
N SER A 112 21.44 34.51 -7.17
CA SER A 112 22.02 34.48 -8.52
C SER A 112 21.15 33.67 -9.49
N THR A 113 21.17 34.06 -10.77
CA THR A 113 20.48 33.28 -11.82
C THR A 113 21.12 31.91 -12.04
N ALA A 114 22.40 31.75 -11.72
CA ALA A 114 23.09 30.45 -11.79
C ALA A 114 22.60 29.47 -10.73
N ALA A 115 22.28 29.97 -9.52
CA ALA A 115 21.69 29.17 -8.45
C ALA A 115 20.16 29.00 -8.59
N GLY A 116 19.53 29.72 -9.51
CA GLY A 116 18.08 29.65 -9.74
C GLY A 116 17.24 30.13 -8.56
N ASN A 117 17.77 31.02 -7.73
CA ASN A 117 17.13 31.46 -6.48
C ASN A 117 16.79 32.96 -6.43
N CYS A 118 16.99 33.70 -7.53
CA CYS A 118 16.54 35.08 -7.62
C CYS A 118 15.04 35.13 -7.85
N HIS A 119 14.39 36.05 -7.13
CA HIS A 119 12.98 36.31 -7.22
C HIS A 119 12.67 37.82 -7.23
N ILE A 120 11.51 38.22 -7.72
CA ILE A 120 11.02 39.60 -7.65
C ILE A 120 9.92 39.69 -6.60
N ALA A 121 10.23 40.36 -5.49
CA ALA A 121 9.22 40.80 -4.53
C ALA A 121 8.57 42.09 -5.03
N SER A 122 7.26 42.19 -4.83
CA SER A 122 6.50 43.37 -5.20
C SER A 122 5.57 43.80 -4.09
N GLN A 123 5.39 45.11 -3.99
CA GLN A 123 4.55 45.75 -3.00
C GLN A 123 3.71 46.82 -3.69
N ILE A 124 2.42 46.86 -3.39
CA ILE A 124 1.56 48.00 -3.71
C ILE A 124 0.93 48.53 -2.43
N TYR A 125 1.03 49.83 -2.24
CA TYR A 125 0.49 50.49 -1.06
C TYR A 125 0.05 51.92 -1.39
N PRO A 126 -0.98 52.44 -0.72
CA PRO A 126 -1.34 53.86 -0.76
C PRO A 126 -0.23 54.74 -0.18
N SER A 127 -0.04 55.94 -0.71
CA SER A 127 0.96 56.91 -0.21
C SER A 127 0.64 57.51 1.18
N LEU A 128 -0.60 57.38 1.67
CA LEU A 128 -1.04 57.82 3.00
C LEU A 128 -1.92 56.77 3.67
N PRO A 129 -1.91 56.73 5.03
CA PRO A 129 -2.75 55.80 5.78
C PRO A 129 -4.22 56.08 5.59
N LEU A 130 -5.04 55.05 5.77
CA LEU A 130 -6.49 55.21 5.85
C LEU A 130 -6.83 55.96 7.14
N ILE A 131 -7.46 57.13 6.98
CA ILE A 131 -7.89 57.97 8.10
C ILE A 131 -9.40 57.84 8.30
N SER A 132 -9.82 57.68 9.55
CA SER A 132 -11.22 57.58 9.92
C SER A 132 -11.88 58.95 9.84
N MET A 133 -13.05 58.99 9.19
CA MET A 133 -13.81 60.23 9.04
C MET A 133 -14.41 60.74 10.36
N LYS A 134 -14.54 59.86 11.37
CA LYS A 134 -15.20 60.16 12.64
C LYS A 134 -14.32 60.94 13.62
N ASP A 135 -13.06 60.53 13.73
CA ASP A 135 -12.12 60.96 14.77
C ASP A 135 -10.81 61.48 14.18
N LYS A 136 -10.65 61.48 12.85
CA LYS A 136 -9.45 61.93 12.13
C LYS A 136 -8.17 61.20 12.56
N THR A 137 -8.30 59.98 13.09
CA THR A 137 -7.18 59.10 13.44
C THR A 137 -7.04 57.95 12.43
N ALA A 138 -6.02 57.10 12.57
CA ALA A 138 -5.84 55.94 11.69
C ALA A 138 -7.01 54.94 11.83
N ASP A 139 -7.63 54.59 10.70
CA ASP A 139 -8.78 53.68 10.66
C ASP A 139 -8.35 52.22 10.56
N ILE A 140 -7.99 51.63 11.70
CA ILE A 140 -7.50 50.25 11.75
C ILE A 140 -8.60 49.24 11.39
N ALA A 141 -9.84 49.51 11.80
CA ALA A 141 -10.97 48.65 11.49
C ALA A 141 -11.28 48.68 9.99
N GLY A 142 -11.28 49.86 9.38
CA GLY A 142 -11.44 50.01 7.94
C GLY A 142 -10.31 49.38 7.14
N ALA A 143 -9.06 49.49 7.61
CA ALA A 143 -7.92 48.80 7.01
C ALA A 143 -8.12 47.28 7.08
N GLY A 144 -8.59 46.75 8.21
CA GLY A 144 -8.95 45.35 8.35
C GLY A 144 -9.99 44.89 7.31
N VAL A 145 -11.09 45.63 7.16
CA VAL A 145 -12.14 45.32 6.15
C VAL A 145 -11.58 45.33 4.73
N LEU A 146 -10.80 46.35 4.39
CA LEU A 146 -10.20 46.50 3.06
C LEU A 146 -9.23 45.33 2.78
N THR A 147 -8.35 45.00 3.73
CA THR A 147 -7.43 43.87 3.57
C THR A 147 -8.18 42.55 3.45
N ALA A 148 -9.23 42.33 4.25
CA ALA A 148 -10.05 41.12 4.18
C ALA A 148 -10.70 40.94 2.80
N ALA A 149 -11.12 42.03 2.16
CA ALA A 149 -11.60 41.99 0.78
C ALA A 149 -10.47 41.68 -0.22
N GLY A 150 -9.28 42.23 -0.02
CA GLY A 150 -8.11 41.99 -0.89
C GLY A 150 -7.54 40.57 -0.80
N GLY A 151 -7.73 39.86 0.31
CA GLY A 151 -7.34 38.46 0.50
C GLY A 151 -5.97 38.26 1.17
N ALA A 152 -5.44 37.03 1.12
CA ALA A 152 -4.27 36.60 1.92
C ALA A 152 -2.96 37.37 1.63
N GLN A 153 -2.89 38.04 0.49
CA GLN A 153 -1.76 38.86 0.07
C GLN A 153 -1.74 40.26 0.70
N PHE A 154 -2.78 40.62 1.45
CA PHE A 154 -2.92 41.93 2.05
C PHE A 154 -2.56 41.91 3.53
N GLY A 155 -2.06 43.04 3.99
CA GLY A 155 -1.75 43.29 5.38
C GLY A 155 -1.92 44.76 5.72
N TYR A 156 -1.95 45.06 7.01
CA TYR A 156 -2.04 46.44 7.50
C TYR A 156 -1.18 46.69 8.74
N SER A 157 -0.82 47.96 8.97
CA SER A 157 -0.17 48.40 10.20
C SER A 157 -1.21 48.79 11.26
N THR A 158 -0.94 48.48 12.52
CA THR A 158 -1.84 48.80 13.64
C THR A 158 -1.27 49.91 14.51
N ASN A 159 -2.07 50.46 15.42
CA ASN A 159 -1.58 51.41 16.43
C ASN A 159 -0.52 50.80 17.36
N ARG A 160 -0.51 49.47 17.54
CA ARG A 160 0.49 48.77 18.37
C ARG A 160 1.79 48.53 17.62
N THR A 161 1.72 48.36 16.30
CA THR A 161 2.85 48.03 15.42
C THR A 161 2.89 48.97 14.21
N PRO A 162 3.04 50.29 14.39
CA PRO A 162 2.91 51.25 13.29
C PRO A 162 4.06 51.16 12.27
N ALA A 163 5.23 50.64 12.68
CA ALA A 163 6.41 50.47 11.83
C ALA A 163 6.40 49.17 11.01
N THR A 164 5.42 48.28 11.21
CA THR A 164 5.39 46.96 10.60
C THR A 164 3.99 46.69 10.04
N ILE A 165 3.93 46.20 8.81
CA ILE A 165 2.69 45.71 8.22
C ILE A 165 2.66 44.20 8.41
N THR A 166 1.55 43.70 8.95
CA THR A 166 1.32 42.27 9.16
C THR A 166 0.24 41.78 8.22
N GLY A 167 0.50 40.70 7.50
CA GLY A 167 -0.47 40.03 6.65
C GLY A 167 -1.67 39.52 7.44
N ILE A 168 -2.81 39.35 6.76
CA ILE A 168 -3.99 38.74 7.37
C ILE A 168 -3.63 37.38 7.96
N HIS A 169 -4.07 37.13 9.20
CA HIS A 169 -3.71 35.95 10.02
C HIS A 169 -2.21 35.81 10.37
N GLY A 170 -1.41 36.88 10.28
CA GLY A 170 -0.01 36.88 10.71
C GLY A 170 0.93 36.05 9.84
N GLN A 171 0.53 35.73 8.60
CA GLN A 171 1.29 34.84 7.70
C GLN A 171 2.62 35.42 7.22
N TRP A 172 2.75 36.75 7.24
CA TRP A 172 3.97 37.46 6.87
C TRP A 172 4.03 38.82 7.56
N THR A 173 5.23 39.38 7.67
CA THR A 173 5.46 40.73 8.18
C THR A 173 6.52 41.42 7.34
N VAL A 174 6.30 42.70 7.03
CA VAL A 174 7.29 43.55 6.34
C VAL A 174 7.39 44.91 7.03
N PRO A 175 8.54 45.60 6.95
CA PRO A 175 8.65 46.99 7.36
C PRO A 175 7.61 47.86 6.64
N ASN A 176 7.01 48.80 7.35
CA ASN A 176 6.06 49.73 6.76
C ASN A 176 6.80 50.71 5.83
N PRO A 177 6.50 50.72 4.52
CA PRO A 177 7.26 51.52 3.55
C PRO A 177 7.12 53.03 3.74
N VAL A 178 6.12 53.49 4.49
CA VAL A 178 5.93 54.93 4.80
C VAL A 178 6.38 55.32 6.21
N GLY A 179 7.19 54.46 6.85
CA GLY A 179 7.68 54.63 8.22
C GLY A 179 6.63 54.25 9.28
N SER A 180 6.80 54.75 10.51
CA SER A 180 5.96 54.40 11.66
C SER A 180 4.57 55.04 11.62
N LYS A 181 3.75 54.67 10.62
CA LYS A 181 2.37 55.18 10.45
C LYS A 181 1.33 54.05 10.59
N PRO A 182 0.40 54.14 11.54
CA PRO A 182 -0.70 53.17 11.66
C PRO A 182 -1.76 53.36 10.56
N GLY A 183 -2.53 52.31 10.25
CA GLY A 183 -3.59 52.35 9.25
C GLY A 183 -3.10 52.30 7.81
N MET A 184 -1.84 51.90 7.60
CA MET A 184 -1.31 51.62 6.27
C MET A 184 -1.78 50.27 5.79
N VAL A 185 -2.20 50.20 4.54
CA VAL A 185 -2.50 48.94 3.84
C VAL A 185 -1.39 48.69 2.84
N LEU A 186 -0.99 47.43 2.71
CA LEU A 186 -0.08 46.99 1.67
C LEU A 186 -0.50 45.62 1.17
N ALA A 187 -0.43 45.43 -0.13
CA ALA A 187 -0.50 44.12 -0.75
C ALA A 187 0.89 43.72 -1.24
N ILE A 188 1.25 42.47 -1.02
CA ILE A 188 2.42 41.86 -1.62
C ILE A 188 1.98 40.91 -2.73
N ASN A 189 2.83 40.71 -3.73
CA ASN A 189 2.76 39.46 -4.47
C ASN A 189 3.69 38.48 -3.76
N GLY A 190 3.18 37.28 -3.42
CA GLY A 190 3.90 36.33 -2.57
C GLY A 190 5.32 36.05 -3.07
N PHE A 191 6.23 35.72 -2.15
CA PHE A 191 7.57 35.25 -2.51
C PHE A 191 7.44 34.05 -3.47
N GLY A 192 7.96 34.16 -4.70
CA GLY A 192 7.82 33.14 -5.75
C GLY A 192 6.68 33.37 -6.76
N ALA A 193 5.91 34.46 -6.68
CA ALA A 193 4.83 34.83 -7.62
C ALA A 193 5.32 35.44 -8.95
N ASP A 194 6.60 35.31 -9.24
CA ASP A 194 7.35 35.98 -10.29
C ASP A 194 7.76 34.99 -11.37
N GLY A 195 6.98 34.86 -12.44
CA GLY A 195 7.27 33.92 -13.54
C GLY A 195 7.27 32.42 -13.16
N ASN A 196 7.29 32.11 -11.85
CA ASN A 196 7.54 30.78 -11.29
C ASN A 196 6.47 30.32 -10.26
N SER A 197 5.32 31.00 -10.11
CA SER A 197 4.13 30.45 -9.40
C SER A 197 2.79 30.85 -10.05
N PRO A 198 1.72 30.02 -9.97
CA PRO A 198 1.65 28.59 -9.68
C PRO A 198 0.68 27.89 -10.65
N TYR A 199 0.83 28.08 -11.97
CA TYR A 199 0.20 27.16 -12.91
C TYR A 199 1.21 26.08 -13.25
N TYR A 200 0.96 24.84 -12.81
CA TYR A 200 1.60 23.70 -13.43
C TYR A 200 1.22 23.72 -14.91
N ARG A 201 2.21 23.89 -15.79
CA ARG A 201 1.98 23.84 -17.22
C ARG A 201 1.40 22.48 -17.58
N ARG A 202 0.18 22.48 -18.10
CA ARG A 202 -0.56 21.26 -18.47
C ARG A 202 -0.12 20.69 -19.83
N ASP A 203 0.73 21.42 -20.55
CA ASP A 203 1.23 21.06 -21.87
C ASP A 203 2.44 20.11 -21.83
N GLY A 204 2.92 19.74 -20.64
CA GLY A 204 4.02 18.80 -20.46
C GLY A 204 5.41 19.35 -20.82
N ALA A 205 5.51 20.63 -21.21
CA ALA A 205 6.77 21.22 -21.65
C ALA A 205 7.77 21.47 -20.50
N LEU A 206 7.28 21.54 -19.26
CA LEU A 206 8.12 21.67 -18.08
C LEU A 206 7.71 20.63 -17.03
N PRO A 207 8.48 19.54 -16.85
CA PRO A 207 8.15 18.52 -15.86
C PRO A 207 8.29 19.06 -14.43
N LEU A 208 7.45 18.57 -13.53
CA LEU A 208 7.57 18.84 -12.09
C LEU A 208 8.79 18.09 -11.54
N THR A 209 9.88 18.80 -11.24
CA THR A 209 11.13 18.22 -10.72
C THR A 209 11.31 18.37 -9.21
N GLY A 210 10.49 19.21 -8.56
CA GLY A 210 10.50 19.45 -7.11
C GLY A 210 9.60 18.49 -6.32
N THR A 211 9.71 18.52 -5.00
CA THR A 211 8.78 17.82 -4.11
C THR A 211 7.42 18.52 -4.09
N MET A 212 6.34 17.74 -4.08
CA MET A 212 4.98 18.25 -3.93
C MET A 212 4.47 17.90 -2.54
N ASN A 213 4.00 18.90 -1.80
CA ASN A 213 3.30 18.71 -0.53
C ASN A 213 1.84 19.17 -0.71
N ALA A 214 0.91 18.22 -0.63
CA ALA A 214 -0.52 18.50 -0.79
C ALA A 214 -1.18 19.10 0.46
N ASN A 215 -0.45 19.31 1.57
CA ASN A 215 -0.94 19.94 2.80
C ASN A 215 -2.29 19.36 3.31
N ASN A 216 -2.35 18.04 3.43
CA ASN A 216 -3.53 17.28 3.85
C ASN A 216 -4.78 17.46 2.96
N GLN A 217 -4.61 17.91 1.71
CA GLN A 217 -5.69 17.96 0.73
C GLN A 217 -5.84 16.63 -0.01
N ASP A 218 -7.08 16.33 -0.39
CA ASP A 218 -7.39 15.16 -1.21
C ASP A 218 -6.83 15.32 -2.63
N MET A 219 -6.33 14.22 -3.18
CA MET A 219 -6.00 14.10 -4.60
C MET A 219 -7.08 13.24 -5.28
N GLN A 220 -7.93 13.86 -6.09
CA GLN A 220 -9.03 13.20 -6.78
C GLN A 220 -8.78 13.11 -8.29
N ASN A 221 -9.37 12.13 -8.96
CA ASN A 221 -9.23 11.88 -10.41
C ASN A 221 -7.77 11.71 -10.86
N VAL A 222 -6.93 11.15 -10.00
CA VAL A 222 -5.59 10.71 -10.37
C VAL A 222 -5.75 9.49 -11.30
N GLY A 223 -5.18 9.56 -12.50
CA GLY A 223 -5.11 8.41 -13.41
C GLY A 223 -4.11 7.37 -12.90
N ASN A 224 -3.01 7.18 -13.61
CA ASN A 224 -1.96 6.26 -13.19
C ASN A 224 -0.94 6.95 -12.26
N VAL A 225 -0.57 6.28 -11.17
CA VAL A 225 0.59 6.64 -10.33
C VAL A 225 1.76 5.75 -10.73
N THR A 226 2.65 6.26 -11.59
CA THR A 226 3.86 5.54 -12.01
C THR A 226 5.07 6.08 -11.29
N LEU A 227 5.82 5.19 -10.64
CA LEU A 227 7.08 5.53 -9.98
C LEU A 227 8.26 5.19 -10.88
N GLY A 228 9.31 6.01 -10.84
CA GLY A 228 10.57 5.70 -11.51
C GLY A 228 11.25 4.47 -10.89
N ALA A 229 12.22 3.90 -11.60
CA ALA A 229 12.98 2.74 -11.12
C ALA A 229 13.55 3.00 -9.71
N ASN A 230 13.45 1.99 -8.83
CA ASN A 230 13.91 2.03 -7.44
C ASN A 230 13.26 3.11 -6.55
N LYS A 231 12.10 3.64 -6.94
CA LYS A 231 11.28 4.52 -6.08
C LYS A 231 10.16 3.71 -5.42
N VAL A 232 9.75 4.14 -4.23
CA VAL A 232 8.74 3.45 -3.42
C VAL A 232 7.58 4.39 -3.07
N MET A 233 6.36 3.89 -3.15
CA MET A 233 5.20 4.56 -2.57
C MET A 233 5.20 4.27 -1.07
N LYS A 234 5.57 5.25 -0.25
CA LYS A 234 5.64 5.09 1.21
C LYS A 234 4.37 5.62 1.86
N LEU A 235 3.69 4.76 2.61
CA LEU A 235 2.65 5.15 3.56
C LEU A 235 3.30 5.39 4.92
N GLN A 236 2.84 6.41 5.65
CA GLN A 236 3.28 6.60 7.04
C GLN A 236 2.79 5.42 7.90
N ALA A 237 3.57 5.05 8.92
CA ALA A 237 3.17 3.99 9.85
C ALA A 237 1.80 4.34 10.47
N GLY A 238 0.88 3.37 10.51
CA GLY A 238 -0.49 3.61 10.94
C GLY A 238 -1.47 3.91 9.81
N ASN A 239 -1.00 4.35 8.64
CA ASN A 239 -1.85 4.58 7.47
C ASN A 239 -2.02 3.30 6.63
N SER A 240 -3.01 3.29 5.73
CA SER A 240 -3.30 2.12 4.88
C SER A 240 -3.64 2.51 3.45
N LEU A 241 -3.35 1.61 2.51
CA LEU A 241 -3.90 1.64 1.17
C LEU A 241 -5.16 0.78 1.16
N GLN A 242 -6.29 1.43 0.97
CA GLN A 242 -7.58 0.76 0.83
C GLN A 242 -7.89 0.54 -0.66
N ILE A 243 -8.04 -0.72 -1.06
CA ILE A 243 -8.47 -1.11 -2.40
C ILE A 243 -9.97 -1.40 -2.34
N ASP A 244 -10.75 -0.43 -2.81
CA ASP A 244 -12.21 -0.43 -2.69
C ASP A 244 -12.65 -0.71 -1.22
N ASN A 245 -13.84 -1.22 -0.98
CA ASN A 245 -14.29 -1.58 0.37
C ASN A 245 -13.89 -3.01 0.81
N GLY A 246 -12.95 -3.65 0.08
CA GLY A 246 -12.68 -5.09 0.17
C GLY A 246 -11.39 -5.47 0.91
N ALA A 247 -10.27 -4.80 0.61
CA ALA A 247 -8.95 -5.11 1.15
C ALA A 247 -8.18 -3.86 1.59
N MET A 248 -7.52 -3.93 2.74
CA MET A 248 -6.63 -2.89 3.25
C MET A 248 -5.22 -3.43 3.40
N TYR A 249 -4.25 -2.75 2.80
CA TYR A 249 -2.82 -3.00 2.97
C TYR A 249 -2.27 -2.02 4.00
N TYR A 250 -1.70 -2.55 5.07
CA TYR A 250 -1.31 -1.80 6.26
C TYR A 250 0.13 -2.12 6.68
N GLY A 251 0.82 -1.17 7.30
CA GLY A 251 2.13 -1.39 7.92
C GLY A 251 2.30 -0.64 9.24
N ASP A 252 2.98 -1.27 10.21
CA ASP A 252 3.18 -0.79 11.59
C ASP A 252 4.64 -0.54 11.96
N SER A 253 5.48 -0.15 10.99
CA SER A 253 6.95 0.00 11.10
C SER A 253 7.76 -1.29 11.30
N VAL A 254 7.12 -2.40 11.71
CA VAL A 254 7.76 -3.70 11.91
C VAL A 254 7.21 -4.74 10.92
N ASN A 255 5.90 -4.73 10.71
CA ASN A 255 5.17 -5.71 9.92
C ASN A 255 4.36 -5.04 8.81
N ALA A 256 3.96 -5.85 7.84
CA ALA A 256 2.91 -5.53 6.88
C ALA A 256 1.77 -6.54 7.02
N ALA A 257 0.53 -6.09 6.84
CA ALA A 257 -0.65 -6.93 6.94
C ALA A 257 -1.65 -6.61 5.82
N VAL A 258 -2.40 -7.65 5.42
CA VAL A 258 -3.57 -7.52 4.54
C VAL A 258 -4.81 -7.83 5.37
N ARG A 259 -5.73 -6.87 5.45
CA ARG A 259 -7.02 -7.03 6.16
C ARG A 259 -8.15 -7.07 5.12
N THR A 260 -8.92 -8.13 5.12
CA THR A 260 -10.04 -8.35 4.19
C THR A 260 -11.34 -8.54 4.96
N LYS A 261 -12.47 -8.13 4.38
CA LYS A 261 -13.81 -8.48 4.91
C LYS A 261 -14.22 -9.93 4.60
N GLY A 262 -13.56 -10.55 3.62
CA GLY A 262 -13.74 -11.95 3.24
C GLY A 262 -12.39 -12.66 3.12
N ALA A 263 -12.23 -13.52 2.11
CA ALA A 263 -10.97 -14.20 1.82
C ALA A 263 -9.98 -13.32 1.04
N LEU A 264 -8.68 -13.64 1.14
CA LEU A 264 -7.63 -13.11 0.26
C LEU A 264 -7.48 -14.03 -0.95
N TYR A 265 -7.79 -13.52 -2.15
CA TYR A 265 -7.57 -14.24 -3.41
C TYR A 265 -6.32 -13.71 -4.10
N VAL A 266 -5.33 -14.58 -4.30
CA VAL A 266 -4.15 -14.29 -5.11
C VAL A 266 -4.38 -14.89 -6.49
N GLN A 267 -4.53 -14.05 -7.52
CA GLN A 267 -4.89 -14.45 -8.88
C GLN A 267 -3.77 -14.14 -9.88
N ASN A 268 -3.77 -14.85 -11.00
CA ASN A 268 -2.89 -14.52 -12.11
C ASN A 268 -3.27 -13.15 -12.69
N TYR A 269 -2.35 -12.56 -13.46
CA TYR A 269 -2.53 -11.23 -14.03
C TYR A 269 -3.81 -11.11 -14.89
N GLN A 270 -4.21 -12.18 -15.55
CA GLN A 270 -5.41 -12.24 -16.39
C GLN A 270 -6.72 -12.41 -15.59
N GLY A 271 -6.65 -12.65 -14.27
CA GLY A 271 -7.80 -12.93 -13.42
C GLY A 271 -8.52 -14.25 -13.70
N THR A 272 -7.93 -15.14 -14.51
CA THR A 272 -8.57 -16.39 -14.95
C THR A 272 -8.39 -17.55 -13.97
N GLY A 273 -7.55 -17.38 -12.94
CA GLY A 273 -7.29 -18.43 -11.96
C GLY A 273 -6.41 -17.94 -10.81
N ALA A 274 -6.16 -18.83 -9.85
CA ALA A 274 -5.25 -18.57 -8.74
C ALA A 274 -3.80 -18.41 -9.23
N ALA A 275 -3.03 -17.54 -8.58
CA ALA A 275 -1.59 -17.40 -8.76
C ALA A 275 -0.82 -18.05 -7.61
N PRO A 276 0.43 -18.49 -7.86
CA PRO A 276 1.28 -19.06 -6.83
C PRO A 276 1.69 -18.00 -5.80
N ILE A 277 1.87 -18.44 -4.54
CA ILE A 277 2.51 -17.68 -3.48
C ILE A 277 3.90 -18.30 -3.26
N ASN A 278 4.96 -17.55 -3.55
CA ASN A 278 6.34 -17.98 -3.31
C ASN A 278 6.88 -17.29 -2.07
N VAL A 279 6.98 -18.03 -0.97
CA VAL A 279 7.41 -17.55 0.34
C VAL A 279 8.30 -18.61 1.00
N GLY A 280 9.13 -18.20 1.96
CA GLY A 280 9.95 -19.13 2.74
C GLY A 280 9.08 -20.02 3.64
N ASP A 281 8.44 -19.40 4.63
CA ASP A 281 7.56 -20.09 5.58
C ASP A 281 6.11 -19.59 5.47
N VAL A 282 5.16 -20.51 5.57
CA VAL A 282 3.73 -20.23 5.77
C VAL A 282 3.34 -20.71 7.16
N ASN A 283 3.07 -19.77 8.08
CA ASN A 283 2.49 -20.08 9.38
C ASN A 283 0.98 -19.81 9.35
N SER A 284 0.19 -20.89 9.33
CA SER A 284 -1.27 -20.82 9.36
C SER A 284 -1.77 -21.26 10.74
N SER A 285 -2.58 -20.42 11.39
CA SER A 285 -3.29 -20.80 12.63
C SER A 285 -4.50 -21.70 12.39
N GLY A 286 -4.86 -21.94 11.13
CA GLY A 286 -5.96 -22.80 10.70
C GLY A 286 -5.51 -23.91 9.76
N THR A 287 -6.42 -24.39 8.92
CA THR A 287 -6.14 -25.46 7.95
C THR A 287 -5.45 -24.92 6.71
N VAL A 288 -4.43 -25.62 6.22
CA VAL A 288 -3.88 -25.46 4.87
C VAL A 288 -4.44 -26.58 4.00
N ASN A 289 -5.24 -26.23 2.98
CA ASN A 289 -5.75 -27.18 2.00
C ASN A 289 -4.96 -27.04 0.69
N ALA A 290 -4.30 -28.13 0.26
CA ALA A 290 -3.50 -28.17 -0.95
C ALA A 290 -3.81 -29.46 -1.74
N ASN A 291 -3.94 -29.34 -3.06
CA ASN A 291 -4.22 -30.50 -3.93
C ASN A 291 -3.01 -31.46 -4.02
N VAL A 292 -1.80 -30.90 -4.00
CA VAL A 292 -0.54 -31.66 -4.01
C VAL A 292 0.43 -30.99 -3.05
N VAL A 293 1.04 -31.78 -2.16
CA VAL A 293 2.13 -31.35 -1.28
C VAL A 293 3.38 -32.10 -1.71
N ASN A 294 4.27 -31.42 -2.44
CA ASN A 294 5.55 -31.97 -2.88
C ASN A 294 6.68 -31.36 -2.04
N THR A 295 7.21 -32.12 -1.10
CA THR A 295 8.22 -31.65 -0.14
C THR A 295 9.33 -32.69 0.00
N ASN A 296 10.58 -32.26 0.06
CA ASN A 296 11.71 -33.17 0.35
C ASN A 296 11.61 -33.80 1.75
N VAL A 297 11.00 -33.09 2.71
CA VAL A 297 10.72 -33.57 4.07
C VAL A 297 9.37 -33.00 4.51
N ALA A 298 8.43 -33.87 4.91
CA ALA A 298 7.15 -33.48 5.49
C ALA A 298 7.13 -33.82 6.99
N ASN A 299 7.17 -32.81 7.86
CA ASN A 299 6.97 -33.01 9.30
C ASN A 299 5.51 -32.71 9.65
N ILE A 300 4.63 -33.68 9.41
CA ILE A 300 3.19 -33.57 9.71
C ILE A 300 3.01 -33.85 11.20
N ASN A 301 3.34 -32.89 12.06
CA ASN A 301 3.33 -33.08 13.51
C ASN A 301 2.00 -32.58 14.09
N ALA A 302 1.01 -33.47 14.22
CA ALA A 302 -0.07 -33.22 15.17
C ALA A 302 0.52 -33.34 16.59
N ALA A 303 0.06 -32.55 17.57
CA ALA A 303 0.44 -32.77 18.96
C ALA A 303 0.11 -34.21 19.40
N ALA A 304 0.85 -34.76 20.37
CA ALA A 304 0.79 -36.16 20.80
C ALA A 304 -0.54 -36.62 21.47
N GLY A 305 -1.61 -35.82 21.37
CA GLY A 305 -2.95 -36.20 21.85
C GLY A 305 -3.67 -37.18 20.93
N ASN A 306 -4.91 -37.52 21.33
CA ASN A 306 -5.84 -38.31 20.53
C ASN A 306 -5.94 -37.75 19.11
N CYS A 307 -5.90 -38.63 18.12
CA CYS A 307 -5.95 -38.27 16.71
C CYS A 307 -7.39 -38.27 16.17
N GLY A 308 -7.63 -37.48 15.14
CA GLY A 308 -8.87 -37.53 14.36
C GLY A 308 -8.84 -38.66 13.34
N TRP A 309 -10.01 -39.25 13.06
CA TRP A 309 -10.19 -40.26 12.01
C TRP A 309 -9.55 -39.81 10.69
N ASN A 310 -8.83 -40.73 10.01
CA ASN A 310 -8.02 -40.47 8.81
C ASN A 310 -6.79 -39.57 9.00
N GLY A 311 -6.37 -39.29 10.24
CA GLY A 311 -5.12 -38.56 10.50
C GLY A 311 -3.88 -39.37 10.13
N VAL A 312 -2.88 -38.71 9.55
CA VAL A 312 -1.52 -39.23 9.28
C VAL A 312 -0.52 -38.31 9.98
N THR A 313 0.50 -38.87 10.62
CA THR A 313 1.62 -38.10 11.18
C THR A 313 2.93 -38.85 10.94
N ILE A 314 4.04 -38.12 10.82
CA ILE A 314 5.39 -38.70 10.81
C ILE A 314 6.09 -38.18 12.05
N ARG A 315 6.48 -39.07 12.96
CA ARG A 315 7.19 -38.74 14.20
C ARG A 315 8.36 -39.68 14.38
N ASN A 316 9.53 -39.18 14.79
CA ASN A 316 10.72 -40.00 15.01
C ASN A 316 11.03 -40.94 13.82
N ASN A 317 10.92 -40.44 12.59
CA ASN A 317 11.09 -41.21 11.33
C ASN A 317 10.10 -42.36 11.09
N LEU A 318 9.01 -42.44 11.85
CA LEU A 318 7.95 -43.44 11.66
C LEU A 318 6.66 -42.76 11.21
N MET A 319 5.99 -43.34 10.22
CA MET A 319 4.66 -42.93 9.79
C MET A 319 3.61 -43.60 10.68
N TYR A 320 2.65 -42.84 11.17
CA TYR A 320 1.51 -43.31 11.95
C TYR A 320 0.22 -42.91 11.26
N VAL A 321 -0.79 -43.76 11.38
CA VAL A 321 -2.18 -43.48 10.98
C VAL A 321 -3.08 -43.56 12.21
N CYS A 322 -4.13 -42.76 12.22
CA CYS A 322 -5.11 -42.77 13.31
C CYS A 322 -6.07 -43.95 13.19
N ASN A 323 -6.23 -44.72 14.26
CA ASN A 323 -7.22 -45.79 14.30
C ASN A 323 -8.60 -45.31 14.78
N LYS A 324 -9.61 -46.19 14.76
CA LYS A 324 -11.00 -45.87 15.15
C LYS A 324 -11.19 -45.45 16.59
N TRP A 325 -10.18 -45.67 17.43
CA TRP A 325 -10.19 -45.34 18.85
C TRP A 325 -9.45 -44.02 19.14
N GLY A 326 -9.03 -43.29 18.11
CA GLY A 326 -8.30 -42.04 18.28
C GLY A 326 -6.85 -42.22 18.71
N ASN A 327 -6.27 -43.41 18.50
CA ASN A 327 -4.88 -43.71 18.83
C ASN A 327 -4.01 -43.73 17.57
N TRP A 328 -2.78 -43.21 17.70
CA TRP A 328 -1.76 -43.32 16.66
C TRP A 328 -1.25 -44.76 16.59
N VAL A 329 -1.33 -45.35 15.40
CA VAL A 329 -0.85 -46.70 15.11
C VAL A 329 0.23 -46.59 14.04
N GLY A 330 1.41 -47.16 14.28
CA GLY A 330 2.48 -47.16 13.29
C GLY A 330 2.03 -47.87 12.02
N VAL A 331 2.27 -47.29 10.85
CA VAL A 331 1.91 -47.91 9.56
C VAL A 331 2.59 -49.28 9.40
N SER A 332 3.78 -49.45 9.98
CA SER A 332 4.49 -50.73 10.09
C SER A 332 3.70 -51.85 10.79
N THR A 333 2.70 -51.50 11.60
CA THR A 333 1.84 -52.48 12.30
C THR A 333 0.58 -52.83 11.51
N LEU A 334 0.25 -52.07 10.47
CA LEU A 334 -0.94 -52.25 9.64
C LEU A 334 -0.62 -52.83 8.26
N VAL A 335 0.54 -52.50 7.73
CA VAL A 335 1.10 -53.13 6.54
C VAL A 335 1.97 -54.27 7.05
N THR A 336 1.65 -55.51 6.67
CA THR A 336 2.53 -56.65 6.95
C THR A 336 3.93 -56.30 6.48
N ASN A 337 4.94 -56.66 7.27
CA ASN A 337 6.34 -56.45 6.94
C ASN A 337 6.81 -57.24 5.71
N HIS A 338 5.92 -58.03 5.11
CA HIS A 338 6.08 -58.75 3.87
C HIS A 338 5.52 -57.93 2.70
N SER A 339 6.39 -57.56 1.75
CA SER A 339 5.96 -57.29 0.38
C SER A 339 5.81 -58.61 -0.37
N SER A 340 4.89 -58.69 -1.32
CA SER A 340 4.81 -59.77 -2.32
C SER A 340 5.33 -59.22 -3.63
N ASP A 341 6.39 -59.81 -4.19
CA ASP A 341 7.03 -59.36 -5.43
C ASP A 341 6.54 -60.17 -6.63
N ALA A 342 6.46 -61.50 -6.47
CA ALA A 342 5.98 -62.40 -7.51
C ALA A 342 5.17 -63.57 -6.94
N HIS A 343 4.24 -64.05 -7.76
CA HIS A 343 3.36 -65.17 -7.46
C HIS A 343 3.41 -66.17 -8.62
N TYR A 344 3.73 -67.42 -8.32
CA TYR A 344 3.98 -68.47 -9.29
C TYR A 344 3.01 -69.63 -9.07
N SER A 345 2.08 -69.87 -10.00
CA SER A 345 1.07 -70.94 -9.89
C SER A 345 1.39 -72.12 -10.82
N GLY A 346 1.15 -73.35 -10.37
CA GLY A 346 1.38 -74.57 -11.13
C GLY A 346 2.85 -75.00 -11.21
N TRP A 347 3.69 -74.57 -10.26
CA TRP A 347 5.11 -74.92 -10.24
C TRP A 347 5.29 -76.40 -9.94
N LYS A 348 6.14 -77.05 -10.73
CA LYS A 348 6.46 -78.48 -10.60
C LYS A 348 7.77 -78.69 -9.87
N ASN A 349 8.03 -79.94 -9.49
CA ASN A 349 9.32 -80.34 -8.96
C ASN A 349 10.47 -79.83 -9.86
N GLU A 350 11.54 -79.37 -9.22
CA GLU A 350 12.77 -78.81 -9.81
C GLU A 350 12.63 -77.44 -10.50
N TRP A 351 11.46 -76.79 -10.43
CA TRP A 351 11.31 -75.45 -11.00
C TRP A 351 11.93 -74.38 -10.12
N GLY A 352 12.73 -73.51 -10.74
CA GLY A 352 13.43 -72.40 -10.08
C GLY A 352 12.60 -71.13 -9.97
N VAL A 353 12.82 -70.39 -8.89
CA VAL A 353 12.31 -69.04 -8.63
C VAL A 353 13.49 -68.17 -8.20
N THR A 354 13.64 -67.02 -8.82
CA THR A 354 14.71 -66.06 -8.47
C THR A 354 14.35 -65.34 -7.18
N PRO A 355 15.21 -65.34 -6.14
CA PRO A 355 14.95 -64.55 -4.93
C PRO A 355 14.84 -63.06 -5.26
N PRO A 356 13.86 -62.33 -4.72
CA PRO A 356 13.71 -60.90 -4.97
C PRO A 356 14.87 -60.10 -4.38
N ALA A 357 15.24 -59.01 -5.07
CA ALA A 357 16.27 -58.09 -4.61
C ALA A 357 15.68 -57.12 -3.55
N CYS A 358 15.90 -57.42 -2.27
CA CYS A 358 15.41 -56.59 -1.18
C CYS A 358 16.30 -55.37 -0.93
N GLY A 359 15.68 -54.20 -0.72
CA GLY A 359 16.38 -52.99 -0.29
C GLY A 359 17.00 -53.12 1.12
N PRO A 360 17.76 -52.11 1.59
CA PRO A 360 18.44 -52.16 2.89
C PRO A 360 17.49 -52.54 4.04
N GLY A 361 17.89 -53.52 4.86
CA GLY A 361 17.10 -54.03 5.99
C GLY A 361 16.00 -55.04 5.63
N GLY A 362 15.84 -55.38 4.34
CA GLY A 362 14.93 -56.43 3.88
C GLY A 362 15.62 -57.78 3.69
N THR A 363 14.93 -58.87 4.01
CA THR A 363 15.35 -60.25 3.75
C THR A 363 14.33 -60.92 2.84
N ALA A 364 14.78 -61.62 1.80
CA ALA A 364 13.89 -62.33 0.90
C ALA A 364 13.16 -63.48 1.62
N TRP A 365 11.87 -63.67 1.34
CA TRP A 365 11.06 -64.78 1.86
C TRP A 365 10.35 -65.52 0.73
N TYR A 366 10.00 -66.78 0.99
CA TYR A 366 9.12 -67.57 0.13
C TYR A 366 8.03 -68.26 0.95
N ARG A 367 6.90 -68.56 0.32
CA ARG A 367 5.84 -69.42 0.85
C ARG A 367 5.45 -70.44 -0.21
N ILE A 368 5.32 -71.69 0.20
CA ILE A 368 4.85 -72.78 -0.65
C ILE A 368 3.42 -73.12 -0.26
N THR A 369 2.50 -73.10 -1.22
CA THR A 369 1.11 -73.53 -1.04
C THR A 369 0.84 -74.70 -1.99
N PRO A 370 0.68 -75.94 -1.51
CA PRO A 370 0.35 -77.08 -2.36
C PRO A 370 -0.96 -76.84 -3.13
N GLN A 371 -0.97 -77.06 -4.44
CA GLN A 371 -2.15 -76.82 -5.30
C GLN A 371 -2.86 -78.11 -5.71
N THR A 372 -2.13 -79.20 -5.90
CA THR A 372 -2.71 -80.50 -6.23
C THR A 372 -2.51 -81.50 -5.09
N VAL A 373 -3.52 -82.35 -4.91
CA VAL A 373 -3.47 -83.53 -4.04
C VAL A 373 -3.76 -84.74 -4.91
N SER A 374 -2.91 -85.75 -4.84
CA SER A 374 -3.06 -87.01 -5.57
C SER A 374 -2.72 -88.16 -4.64
N THR A 375 -3.29 -89.33 -4.93
CA THR A 375 -3.09 -90.57 -4.16
C THR A 375 -2.80 -91.70 -5.14
N ASP A 376 -1.75 -92.47 -4.89
CA ASP A 376 -1.43 -93.66 -5.68
C ASP A 376 -1.83 -94.94 -4.93
N TYR A 377 -2.76 -95.69 -5.52
CA TYR A 377 -3.21 -97.00 -5.04
C TYR A 377 -2.73 -98.14 -5.95
N SER A 378 -1.84 -97.87 -6.91
CA SER A 378 -1.36 -98.87 -7.85
C SER A 378 -0.31 -99.79 -7.21
N ASN A 379 -0.33 -101.08 -7.56
CA ASN A 379 0.62 -102.11 -7.08
C ASN A 379 2.08 -101.86 -7.49
N ASN A 380 2.41 -100.72 -8.10
CA ASN A 380 3.74 -100.41 -8.62
C ASN A 380 4.68 -99.86 -7.54
N HIS A 381 4.16 -99.44 -6.38
CA HIS A 381 4.97 -98.98 -5.25
C HIS A 381 4.70 -99.86 -4.01
N ASN A 382 5.70 -100.63 -3.61
CA ASN A 382 5.71 -101.37 -2.36
C ASN A 382 6.90 -100.90 -1.50
N PRO A 383 6.66 -100.10 -0.45
CA PRO A 383 5.36 -99.67 0.10
C PRO A 383 4.66 -98.55 -0.71
N PRO A 384 3.36 -98.30 -0.48
CA PRO A 384 2.61 -97.22 -1.12
C PRO A 384 3.06 -95.82 -0.67
N ILE A 385 2.71 -94.79 -1.44
CA ILE A 385 2.98 -93.38 -1.10
C ILE A 385 1.99 -92.93 0.00
N GLY A 386 2.52 -92.51 1.14
CA GLY A 386 1.75 -92.06 2.32
C GLY A 386 1.62 -90.54 2.46
N GLY A 387 2.35 -89.75 1.67
CA GLY A 387 2.26 -88.28 1.69
C GLY A 387 3.23 -87.61 0.73
N ALA A 388 3.31 -86.28 0.78
CA ALA A 388 4.27 -85.49 0.00
C ALA A 388 4.92 -84.42 0.89
N SER A 389 6.19 -84.11 0.60
CA SER A 389 6.97 -83.07 1.26
C SER A 389 7.36 -82.02 0.24
N PHE A 390 6.99 -80.77 0.52
CA PHE A 390 7.34 -79.60 -0.29
C PHE A 390 8.43 -78.81 0.43
N THR A 391 9.58 -78.66 -0.18
CA THR A 391 10.70 -77.89 0.35
C THR A 391 11.28 -76.97 -0.71
N MET A 392 11.99 -75.93 -0.28
CA MET A 392 12.71 -75.04 -1.18
C MET A 392 14.22 -75.28 -1.03
N GLY A 393 14.87 -75.70 -2.11
CA GLY A 393 16.33 -75.83 -2.20
C GLY A 393 16.98 -74.57 -2.75
N TRP A 394 18.32 -74.52 -2.72
CA TRP A 394 19.12 -73.48 -3.37
C TRP A 394 20.08 -74.13 -4.37
N ASN A 395 20.06 -73.69 -5.63
CA ASN A 395 20.94 -74.23 -6.67
C ASN A 395 22.17 -73.34 -6.99
N GLY A 396 22.42 -72.31 -6.18
CA GLY A 396 23.48 -71.33 -6.41
C GLY A 396 22.99 -70.00 -7.00
N SER A 397 21.79 -69.94 -7.57
CA SER A 397 21.22 -68.73 -8.18
C SER A 397 19.71 -68.56 -7.94
N GLN A 398 18.98 -69.67 -7.80
CA GLN A 398 17.54 -69.71 -7.64
C GLN A 398 17.13 -70.59 -6.47
N TRP A 399 15.99 -70.25 -5.88
CA TRP A 399 15.22 -71.14 -5.02
C TRP A 399 14.53 -72.18 -5.88
N VAL A 400 14.75 -73.47 -5.61
CA VAL A 400 14.22 -74.57 -6.43
C VAL A 400 13.18 -75.33 -5.64
N LEU A 401 11.96 -75.41 -6.18
CA LEU A 401 10.90 -76.21 -5.57
C LEU A 401 11.29 -77.68 -5.62
N GLN A 402 11.34 -78.32 -4.46
CA GLN A 402 11.59 -79.75 -4.33
C GLN A 402 10.34 -80.42 -3.77
N ILE A 403 9.70 -81.21 -4.61
CA ILE A 403 8.56 -82.04 -4.23
C ILE A 403 9.05 -83.48 -4.16
N ASN A 404 8.88 -84.10 -2.99
CA ASN A 404 9.19 -85.50 -2.79
C ASN A 404 7.95 -86.22 -2.30
N ASP A 405 7.64 -87.36 -2.91
CA ASP A 405 6.65 -88.29 -2.38
C ASP A 405 7.28 -89.06 -1.20
N VAL A 406 6.47 -89.32 -0.18
CA VAL A 406 6.90 -89.97 1.05
C VAL A 406 6.29 -91.37 1.10
N LEU A 407 7.14 -92.38 1.13
CA LEU A 407 6.73 -93.78 1.22
C LEU A 407 6.19 -94.14 2.61
N ALA A 408 5.19 -95.01 2.67
CA ALA A 408 4.65 -95.58 3.90
C ALA A 408 5.44 -96.81 4.40
N ASP A 409 6.78 -96.79 4.33
CA ASP A 409 7.67 -97.86 4.86
C ASP A 409 7.86 -97.79 6.38
N GLY A 410 7.33 -96.77 7.06
CA GLY A 410 7.62 -96.48 8.46
C GLY A 410 8.96 -95.75 8.70
N ALA A 411 9.82 -95.63 7.68
CA ALA A 411 11.02 -94.79 7.68
C ALA A 411 10.77 -93.42 7.03
N ASN A 412 9.62 -93.22 6.37
CA ASN A 412 9.27 -92.04 5.59
C ASN A 412 10.29 -91.74 4.48
N THR A 413 10.71 -92.78 3.76
CA THR A 413 11.65 -92.60 2.64
C THR A 413 11.09 -91.63 1.62
N ARG A 414 11.90 -90.64 1.24
CA ARG A 414 11.54 -89.63 0.24
C ARG A 414 12.01 -90.09 -1.13
N ILE A 415 11.09 -90.16 -2.08
CA ILE A 415 11.38 -90.42 -3.50
C ILE A 415 11.02 -89.19 -4.34
N PRO A 416 11.65 -88.99 -5.51
CA PRO A 416 11.29 -87.90 -6.41
C PRO A 416 9.82 -87.96 -6.79
N ASP A 417 9.16 -86.80 -6.89
CA ASP A 417 7.74 -86.67 -7.28
C ASP A 417 7.36 -87.56 -8.48
N GLN A 418 6.57 -88.61 -8.19
CA GLN A 418 5.95 -89.52 -9.16
C GLN A 418 4.50 -89.13 -9.43
N LEU A 419 3.90 -88.32 -8.56
CA LEU A 419 2.49 -87.92 -8.62
C LEU A 419 2.23 -86.67 -9.49
N ASN A 420 3.29 -86.06 -10.04
CA ASN A 420 3.23 -84.80 -10.79
C ASN A 420 2.52 -83.69 -10.01
N LEU A 421 2.84 -83.58 -8.73
CA LEU A 421 2.24 -82.58 -7.86
C LEU A 421 2.70 -81.18 -8.27
N THR A 422 1.86 -80.20 -7.99
CA THR A 422 2.13 -78.79 -8.26
C THR A 422 1.92 -77.97 -7.01
N ALA A 423 2.71 -76.92 -6.86
CA ALA A 423 2.56 -75.94 -5.81
C ALA A 423 2.51 -74.52 -6.38
N GLU A 424 2.01 -73.63 -5.55
CA GLU A 424 2.10 -72.20 -5.70
C GLU A 424 3.25 -71.68 -4.85
N ILE A 425 4.04 -70.76 -5.41
CA ILE A 425 5.16 -70.13 -4.74
C ILE A 425 4.95 -68.62 -4.71
N ASP A 426 4.81 -68.06 -3.52
CA ASP A 426 4.89 -66.63 -3.29
C ASP A 426 6.30 -66.26 -2.89
N VAL A 427 6.83 -65.17 -3.43
CA VAL A 427 8.12 -64.60 -3.00
C VAL A 427 8.01 -63.11 -2.76
N GLY A 428 8.81 -62.61 -1.84
CA GLY A 428 8.88 -61.18 -1.59
C GLY A 428 9.94 -60.78 -0.57
N CYS A 429 9.83 -59.58 -0.02
CA CYS A 429 10.79 -59.05 0.95
C CYS A 429 10.14 -58.86 2.31
N SER A 430 10.82 -59.31 3.35
CA SER A 430 10.45 -59.15 4.75
C SER A 430 11.34 -58.09 5.37
N TYR A 431 10.76 -57.04 5.91
CA TYR A 431 11.49 -56.01 6.65
C TYR A 431 11.34 -56.25 8.15
N SER A 432 12.34 -55.89 8.96
CA SER A 432 12.14 -55.91 10.41
C SER A 432 11.24 -54.74 10.81
N ASN A 433 10.17 -55.02 11.54
CA ASN A 433 9.44 -53.97 12.23
C ASN A 433 10.34 -53.44 13.35
N GLN A 434 10.66 -52.14 13.31
CA GLN A 434 11.25 -51.42 14.44
C GLN A 434 10.16 -50.82 15.31
#